data_AF-A0AAU1ACH0-F1
#
_entry.id   AF-A0AAU1ACH0-F1
#
_cell.length_a   1.000
_cell.length_b   1.000
_cell.length_c   1.000
_cell.angle_alpha   90.00
_cell.angle_beta   90.00
_cell.angle_gamma   90.00
#
_symmetry.space_group_name_H-M   'P 1'
#
loop_
_entity.id
_entity.type
_entity.pdbx_description
1 polymer ?
#
loop_
_entity_poly.entity_id
_entity_poly.type
_entity_poly.pdbx_seq_one_letter_code
_entity_poly.pdbx_strand_id
1 'polypeptide(L)'
;MIEIGAHVDLSHPPDRVWLALTDRELLGRWFAEADMVEGVPDRLLLHTAGLPGFDADVEVEVTERRVPELLLLRCDEAGRLTELTCAVTATKQGSRLIVREVPTHGSWSEEQHEPREQQLRQALTVRLPAILDWLAFQQVDLRRGVAGMTTELPVLGASGRAPARGRRRAAVAGLAAVVLVAGLVAWLTLPGEQEHSAAPTSTPTPTSPSMAGAAPTGQPKVTSSPRPSRSVTPTTARPSRTPAATPSRTPTAAVPPPPSPLVARYDTGSSRLFGYTGEVVVDNPGPAPVEQWVVVVTLAVGSSVDDVEGADWRQDGQAITFSGLAVPAGGSRTIRFDVRDSRPKAREPQGCTVGGNPCAGL
;
A
#
# COMPACT_ATOMS: atom_id res chain seq x y z
N MET A 1 21.69 13.21 35.51
CA MET A 1 22.07 12.90 34.12
C MET A 1 21.25 11.71 33.72
N ILE A 2 20.17 11.94 32.98
CA ILE A 2 19.25 10.87 32.58
C ILE A 2 19.58 10.60 31.11
N GLU A 3 19.91 9.36 30.80
CA GLU A 3 20.19 8.87 29.45
C GLU A 3 18.88 8.36 28.83
N ILE A 4 18.73 8.47 27.51
CA ILE A 4 17.62 7.86 26.76
C ILE A 4 18.20 6.73 25.93
N GLY A 5 17.65 5.54 26.11
CA GLY A 5 18.15 4.35 25.43
C GLY A 5 17.01 3.47 24.96
N ALA A 6 17.14 2.94 23.75
CA ALA A 6 16.24 1.93 23.22
C ALA A 6 17.05 0.89 22.45
N HIS A 7 16.58 -0.36 22.46
CA HIS A 7 17.19 -1.44 21.70
C HIS A 7 16.13 -2.33 21.07
N VAL A 8 16.48 -2.97 19.97
CA VAL A 8 15.62 -3.90 19.24
C VAL A 8 16.45 -4.99 18.57
N ASP A 9 15.93 -6.21 18.59
CA ASP A 9 16.45 -7.34 17.80
C ASP A 9 15.66 -7.42 16.47
N LEU A 10 16.38 -7.42 15.35
CA LEU A 10 15.83 -7.33 14.00
C LEU A 10 16.20 -8.57 13.20
N SER A 11 15.23 -9.16 12.51
CA SER A 11 15.43 -10.32 11.61
C SER A 11 16.00 -9.94 10.25
N HIS A 12 16.92 -8.97 10.22
CA HIS A 12 17.51 -8.40 9.01
C HIS A 12 19.03 -8.28 9.12
N PRO A 13 19.77 -8.39 8.01
CA PRO A 13 21.21 -8.24 8.01
C PRO A 13 21.62 -6.80 8.38
N PRO A 14 22.81 -6.62 8.99
CA PRO A 14 23.28 -5.32 9.47
C PRO A 14 23.35 -4.26 8.36
N ASP A 15 23.72 -4.63 7.14
CA ASP A 15 23.78 -3.71 6.00
C ASP A 15 22.43 -3.08 5.66
N ARG A 16 21.33 -3.83 5.83
CA ARG A 16 19.97 -3.32 5.57
C ARG A 16 19.53 -2.35 6.67
N VAL A 17 19.85 -2.68 7.92
CA VAL A 17 19.61 -1.78 9.06
C VAL A 17 20.41 -0.49 8.88
N TRP A 18 21.68 -0.62 8.49
CA TRP A 18 22.56 0.51 8.22
C TRP A 18 22.02 1.43 7.13
N LEU A 19 21.49 0.86 6.05
CA LEU A 19 20.84 1.64 4.99
C LEU A 19 19.65 2.43 5.56
N ALA A 20 18.77 1.79 6.36
CA ALA A 20 17.62 2.47 6.96
C ALA A 20 18.00 3.58 7.97
N LEU A 21 19.17 3.48 8.60
CA LEU A 21 19.69 4.49 9.53
C LEU A 21 20.39 5.66 8.85
N THR A 22 20.94 5.47 7.65
CA THR A 22 21.80 6.47 6.99
C THR A 22 21.19 7.06 5.73
N ASP A 23 20.20 6.39 5.13
CA ASP A 23 19.46 6.93 3.99
C ASP A 23 18.39 7.90 4.47
N ARG A 24 18.49 9.14 3.96
CA ARG A 24 17.63 10.26 4.33
C ARG A 24 16.15 10.02 3.98
N GLU A 25 15.90 9.40 2.83
CA GLU A 25 14.54 9.10 2.41
C GLU A 25 13.94 8.00 3.29
N LEU A 26 14.72 7.00 3.70
CA LEU A 26 14.25 5.96 4.62
C LEU A 26 14.02 6.50 6.04
N LEU A 27 14.88 7.37 6.54
CA LEU A 27 14.70 8.05 7.84
C LEU A 27 13.35 8.76 7.93
N GLY A 28 12.97 9.49 6.88
CA GLY A 28 11.66 10.14 6.76
C GLY A 28 10.46 9.20 6.87
N ARG A 29 10.64 7.92 6.56
CA ARG A 29 9.54 6.94 6.53
C ARG A 29 9.29 6.27 7.86
N TRP A 30 10.33 6.09 8.68
CA TRP A 30 10.20 5.37 9.95
C TRP A 30 10.40 6.26 11.18
N PHE A 31 11.07 7.41 11.05
CA PHE A 31 11.37 8.30 12.17
C PHE A 31 10.84 9.72 11.95
N ALA A 32 11.59 10.53 11.21
CA ALA A 32 11.34 11.95 10.95
C ALA A 32 11.93 12.33 9.60
N GLU A 33 11.28 13.26 8.89
CA GLU A 33 11.80 13.79 7.63
C GLU A 33 13.15 14.46 7.86
N ALA A 34 14.06 14.31 6.90
CA ALA A 34 15.44 14.73 7.04
C ALA A 34 15.84 15.53 5.81
N ASP A 35 16.40 16.72 6.01
CA ASP A 35 16.89 17.60 4.95
C ASP A 35 18.36 17.92 5.12
N MET A 36 19.03 18.23 4.02
CA MET A 36 20.42 18.68 4.06
C MET A 36 20.46 20.14 4.53
N VAL A 37 21.36 20.46 5.44
CA VAL A 37 21.64 21.86 5.77
C VAL A 37 22.48 22.46 4.65
N GLU A 38 22.00 23.54 4.03
CA GLU A 38 22.69 24.17 2.91
C GLU A 38 24.12 24.61 3.30
N GLY A 39 25.10 24.21 2.47
CA GLY A 39 26.49 24.64 2.63
C GLY A 39 27.31 23.90 3.68
N VAL A 40 26.74 22.92 4.40
CA VAL A 40 27.48 22.10 5.38
C VAL A 40 27.37 20.61 5.04
N PRO A 41 28.45 19.97 4.54
CA PRO A 41 28.44 18.52 4.32
C PRO A 41 28.27 17.80 5.67
N ASP A 42 27.63 16.63 5.65
CA ASP A 42 27.41 15.77 6.83
C ASP A 42 26.54 16.35 7.94
N ARG A 43 25.82 17.45 7.65
CA ARG A 43 24.75 17.97 8.49
C ARG A 43 23.37 17.79 7.88
N LEU A 44 22.45 17.34 8.72
CA LEU A 44 21.05 17.14 8.40
C LEU A 44 20.16 17.87 9.40
N LEU A 45 19.05 18.40 8.94
CA LEU A 45 17.96 18.87 9.80
C LEU A 45 16.89 17.79 9.85
N LEU A 46 16.59 17.27 11.04
CA LEU A 46 15.50 16.33 11.28
C LEU A 46 14.27 17.11 11.72
N HIS A 47 13.17 17.00 10.97
CA HIS A 47 11.89 17.65 11.24
C HIS A 47 11.14 16.92 12.35
N THR A 48 11.61 17.10 13.59
CA THR A 48 11.08 16.45 14.79
C THR A 48 10.15 17.34 15.60
N ALA A 49 9.97 18.61 15.22
CA ALA A 49 9.07 19.51 15.92
C ALA A 49 7.65 18.92 15.98
N GLY A 50 7.10 18.87 17.20
CA GLY A 50 5.77 18.32 17.46
C GLY A 50 5.73 16.80 17.65
N LEU A 51 6.86 16.09 17.54
CA LEU A 51 6.95 14.71 18.00
C LEU A 51 7.00 14.65 19.54
N PRO A 52 6.45 13.60 20.17
CA PRO A 52 6.50 13.46 21.63
C PRO A 52 7.93 13.51 22.16
N GLY A 53 8.20 14.46 23.06
CA GLY A 53 9.53 14.64 23.66
C GLY A 53 10.54 15.43 22.82
N PHE A 54 10.08 16.14 21.78
CA PHE A 54 10.86 17.07 20.97
C PHE A 54 10.21 18.45 20.99
N ASP A 55 10.95 19.49 21.38
CA ASP A 55 10.45 20.87 21.38
C ASP A 55 10.69 21.58 20.04
N ALA A 56 11.68 21.11 19.28
CA ALA A 56 12.15 21.72 18.05
C ALA A 56 12.65 20.66 17.06
N ASP A 57 12.93 21.11 15.85
CA ASP A 57 13.69 20.31 14.88
C ASP A 57 15.12 20.13 15.38
N VAL A 58 15.68 18.96 15.09
CA VAL A 58 17.01 18.57 15.57
C VAL A 58 18.00 18.66 14.43
N GLU A 59 18.98 19.55 14.55
CA GLU A 59 20.14 19.55 13.65
C GLU A 59 21.09 18.43 14.08
N VAL A 60 21.45 17.55 13.15
CA VAL A 60 22.36 16.43 13.39
C VAL A 60 23.62 16.56 12.55
N GLU A 61 24.76 16.34 13.17
CA GLU A 61 26.08 16.30 12.53
C GLU A 61 26.69 14.91 12.75
N VAL A 62 27.14 14.27 11.67
CA VAL A 62 27.81 12.96 11.75
C VAL A 62 29.24 13.14 12.23
N THR A 63 29.56 12.63 13.42
CA THR A 63 30.91 12.73 13.99
C THR A 63 31.76 11.50 13.75
N GLU A 64 31.16 10.30 13.79
CA GLU A 64 31.86 9.06 13.48
C GLU A 64 30.96 8.12 12.69
N ARG A 65 31.54 7.47 11.68
CA ARG A 65 30.85 6.49 10.84
C ARG A 65 31.74 5.27 10.60
N ARG A 66 31.34 4.12 11.13
CA ARG A 66 31.94 2.80 10.87
C ARG A 66 30.88 1.87 10.30
N VAL A 67 30.90 1.70 8.98
CA VAL A 67 29.90 0.89 8.27
C VAL A 67 30.13 -0.61 8.51
N PRO A 68 29.11 -1.42 8.83
CA PRO A 68 27.72 -1.09 9.20
C PRO A 68 27.47 -1.05 10.72
N GLU A 69 28.52 -0.93 11.54
CA GLU A 69 28.50 -1.26 12.98
C GLU A 69 28.20 -0.07 13.90
N LEU A 70 28.64 1.15 13.57
CA LEU A 70 28.56 2.29 14.49
C LEU A 70 28.36 3.62 13.77
N LEU A 71 27.35 4.38 14.19
CA LEU A 71 27.11 5.76 13.80
C LEU A 71 27.03 6.64 15.07
N LEU A 72 27.90 7.63 15.18
CA LEU A 72 27.80 8.68 16.20
C LEU A 72 27.36 9.98 15.55
N LEU A 73 26.39 10.62 16.19
CA LEU A 73 25.80 11.89 15.78
C LEU A 73 25.87 12.87 16.94
N ARG A 74 26.18 14.12 16.63
CA ARG A 74 25.92 15.24 17.54
C ARG A 74 24.60 15.86 17.13
N CYS A 75 23.70 16.01 18.09
CA CYS A 75 22.39 16.58 17.89
C CYS A 75 22.31 17.92 18.61
N ASP A 76 21.75 18.94 17.96
CA ASP A 76 21.41 20.23 18.53
C ASP A 76 19.89 20.42 18.42
N GLU A 77 19.23 20.49 19.58
CA GLU A 77 17.82 20.81 19.70
C GLU A 77 17.65 22.14 20.42
N ALA A 78 17.52 23.23 19.66
CA ALA A 78 17.36 24.59 20.18
C ALA A 78 18.44 24.98 21.23
N GLY A 79 19.70 24.59 20.99
CA GLY A 79 20.85 24.85 21.86
C GLY A 79 21.12 23.77 22.90
N ARG A 80 20.29 22.72 22.98
CA ARG A 80 20.56 21.53 23.80
C ARG A 80 21.35 20.53 22.97
N LEU A 81 22.59 20.29 23.40
CA LEU A 81 23.49 19.40 22.69
C LEU A 81 23.44 18.00 23.27
N THR A 82 23.15 17.02 22.43
CA THR A 82 23.19 15.59 22.80
C THR A 82 24.11 14.82 21.86
N GLU A 83 24.61 13.69 22.35
CA GLU A 83 25.35 12.71 21.56
C GLU A 83 24.45 11.49 21.39
N LEU A 84 24.16 11.15 20.14
CA LEU A 84 23.35 10.00 19.76
C LEU A 84 24.26 8.93 19.15
N THR A 85 24.27 7.76 19.78
CA THR A 85 25.03 6.58 19.34
C THR A 85 24.07 5.52 18.83
N CYS A 86 24.24 5.10 17.58
CA CYS A 86 23.56 3.97 16.99
C CYS A 86 24.58 2.83 16.76
N ALA A 87 24.45 1.73 17.50
CA ALA A 87 25.30 0.56 17.38
C ALA A 87 24.52 -0.61 16.78
N VAL A 88 25.02 -1.18 15.69
CA VAL A 88 24.44 -2.35 15.02
C VAL A 88 25.38 -3.53 15.20
N THR A 89 24.90 -4.60 15.82
CA THR A 89 25.66 -5.84 16.02
C THR A 89 25.01 -6.98 15.26
N ALA A 90 25.77 -7.73 14.47
CA ALA A 90 25.25 -8.93 13.82
C ALA A 90 24.92 -10.01 14.87
N THR A 91 23.77 -10.69 14.72
CA THR A 91 23.35 -11.81 15.57
C THR A 91 23.10 -13.05 14.73
N LYS A 92 22.86 -14.19 15.38
CA LYS A 92 22.52 -15.43 14.66
C LYS A 92 21.19 -15.34 13.89
N GLN A 93 20.28 -14.47 14.32
CA GLN A 93 18.94 -14.33 13.75
C GLN A 93 18.80 -13.09 12.85
N GLY A 94 19.83 -12.25 12.76
CA GLY A 94 19.83 -11.01 11.99
C GLY A 94 20.79 -9.99 12.59
N SER A 95 20.26 -8.96 13.23
CA SER A 95 21.05 -7.90 13.86
C SER A 95 20.36 -7.35 15.10
N ARG A 96 21.14 -6.73 15.98
CA ARG A 96 20.68 -5.99 17.15
C ARG A 96 21.05 -4.54 16.95
N LEU A 97 20.08 -3.64 17.10
CA LEU A 97 20.29 -2.20 17.09
C LEU A 97 20.13 -1.67 18.51
N ILE A 98 21.11 -0.91 18.97
CA ILE A 98 21.07 -0.15 20.22
C ILE A 98 21.21 1.33 19.86
N VAL A 99 20.26 2.14 20.30
CA VAL A 99 20.29 3.60 20.16
C VAL A 99 20.37 4.22 21.55
N ARG A 100 21.34 5.09 21.74
CA ARG A 100 21.63 5.73 23.02
C ARG A 100 21.84 7.22 22.80
N GLU A 101 21.07 8.05 23.49
CA GLU A 101 21.19 9.49 23.48
C GLU A 101 21.66 9.97 24.86
N VAL A 102 22.70 10.79 24.90
CA VAL A 102 23.27 11.33 26.13
C VAL A 102 23.39 12.85 26.02
N PRO A 103 22.85 13.62 26.99
CA PRO A 103 23.03 15.07 26.98
C PRO A 103 24.48 15.44 27.28
N THR A 104 25.08 16.26 26.41
CA THR A 104 26.43 16.81 26.57
C THR A 104 26.39 18.26 27.07
N HIS A 105 25.37 19.02 26.67
CA HIS A 105 25.08 20.36 27.17
C HIS A 105 23.58 20.54 27.38
N GLY A 106 23.20 21.00 28.58
CA GLY A 106 21.80 21.04 29.02
C GLY A 106 21.35 19.77 29.74
N SER A 107 20.06 19.70 30.06
CA SER A 107 19.43 18.54 30.69
C SER A 107 18.00 18.38 30.19
N TRP A 108 17.52 17.14 30.11
CA TRP A 108 16.12 16.87 29.83
C TRP A 108 15.28 17.06 31.08
N SER A 109 14.07 17.60 30.90
CA SER A 109 13.03 17.54 31.92
C SER A 109 12.42 16.12 31.97
N GLU A 110 11.79 15.76 33.08
CA GLU A 110 11.03 14.51 33.18
C GLU A 110 9.87 14.46 32.16
N GLU A 111 9.26 15.61 31.88
CA GLU A 111 8.20 15.77 30.88
C GLU A 111 8.68 15.47 29.44
N GLN A 112 9.99 15.58 29.18
CA GLN A 112 10.59 15.28 27.87
C GLN A 112 11.12 13.86 27.79
N HIS A 113 11.72 13.38 28.89
CA HIS A 113 12.46 12.12 28.92
C HIS A 113 11.58 10.93 28.55
N GLU A 114 10.46 10.74 29.25
CA GLU A 114 9.60 9.57 29.06
C GLU A 114 8.91 9.56 27.68
N PRO A 115 8.30 10.67 27.20
CA PRO A 115 7.70 10.70 25.87
C PRO A 115 8.72 10.47 24.74
N ARG A 116 9.94 11.02 24.88
CA ARG A 116 11.01 10.87 23.88
C ARG A 116 11.50 9.42 23.82
N GLU A 117 11.74 8.81 24.97
CA GLU A 117 12.13 7.39 25.05
C GLU A 117 11.05 6.48 24.45
N GLN A 118 9.77 6.77 24.73
CA GLN A 118 8.64 6.03 24.18
C GLN A 118 8.53 6.21 22.65
N GLN A 119 8.68 7.43 22.14
CA GLN A 119 8.68 7.73 20.71
C GLN A 119 9.81 6.99 19.99
N LEU A 120 11.03 7.02 20.54
CA LEU A 120 12.17 6.29 19.99
C LEU A 120 11.93 4.77 20.01
N ARG A 121 11.44 4.23 21.13
CA ARG A 121 11.10 2.82 21.25
C ARG A 121 10.04 2.41 20.21
N GLN A 122 9.00 3.21 20.02
CA GLN A 122 7.94 2.92 19.05
C GLN A 122 8.48 2.96 17.61
N ALA A 123 9.30 3.95 17.27
CA ALA A 123 9.93 4.05 15.96
C ALA A 123 10.80 2.81 15.67
N LEU A 124 11.62 2.39 16.64
CA LEU A 124 12.52 1.24 16.49
C LEU A 124 11.83 -0.12 16.50
N THR A 125 10.73 -0.29 17.24
CA THR A 125 10.07 -1.60 17.41
C THR A 125 8.90 -1.82 16.45
N VAL A 126 8.32 -0.76 15.89
CA VAL A 126 7.15 -0.85 15.00
C VAL A 126 7.48 -0.38 13.59
N ARG A 127 7.95 0.87 13.45
CA ARG A 127 8.11 1.50 12.13
C ARG A 127 9.34 1.01 11.39
N LEU A 128 10.47 0.90 12.09
CA LEU A 128 11.72 0.43 11.50
C LEU A 128 11.62 -1.00 10.95
N PRO A 129 11.11 -2.01 11.70
CA PRO A 129 10.91 -3.35 11.16
C PRO A 129 10.03 -3.37 9.90
N ALA A 130 8.94 -2.60 9.89
CA ALA A 130 8.05 -2.51 8.71
C ALA A 130 8.78 -2.01 7.46
N ILE A 131 9.64 -0.99 7.59
CA ILE A 131 10.47 -0.51 6.47
C ILE A 131 11.53 -1.53 6.06
N LEU A 132 12.14 -2.24 7.01
CA LEU A 132 13.13 -3.27 6.71
C LEU A 132 12.52 -4.49 6.02
N ASP A 133 11.32 -4.91 6.41
CA ASP A 133 10.53 -5.94 5.74
C ASP A 133 10.19 -5.52 4.31
N TRP A 134 9.71 -4.28 4.13
CA TRP A 134 9.46 -3.72 2.81
C TRP A 134 10.71 -3.74 1.91
N LEU A 135 11.87 -3.31 2.43
CA LEU A 135 13.15 -3.38 1.71
C LEU A 135 13.54 -4.82 1.34
N ALA A 136 13.25 -5.78 2.23
CA ALA A 136 13.49 -7.19 1.96
C ALA A 136 12.61 -7.72 0.82
N PHE A 137 11.32 -7.34 0.78
CA PHE A 137 10.40 -7.71 -0.30
C PHE A 137 10.84 -7.13 -1.65
N GLN A 138 11.21 -5.85 -1.70
CA GLN A 138 11.70 -5.21 -2.93
C GLN A 138 12.91 -5.94 -3.53
N GLN A 139 13.85 -6.41 -2.69
CA GLN A 139 15.00 -7.19 -3.17
C GLN A 139 14.60 -8.54 -3.81
N VAL A 140 13.49 -9.14 -3.39
CA VAL A 140 12.98 -10.39 -3.97
C VAL A 140 12.33 -10.12 -5.34
N ASP A 141 11.55 -9.06 -5.45
CA ASP A 141 10.88 -8.70 -6.71
C ASP A 141 11.89 -8.28 -7.80
N LEU A 142 12.95 -7.56 -7.44
CA LEU A 142 14.04 -7.22 -8.35
C LEU A 142 14.82 -8.46 -8.82
N ARG A 143 15.02 -9.46 -7.95
CA ARG A 143 15.66 -10.72 -8.34
C ARG A 143 14.79 -11.59 -9.24
N ARG A 144 13.46 -11.47 -9.17
CA ARG A 144 12.53 -12.15 -10.07
C ARG A 144 12.55 -11.54 -11.49
N GLY A 145 12.87 -10.25 -11.62
CA GLY A 145 13.07 -9.58 -12.92
C GLY A 145 14.46 -9.79 -13.54
N VAL A 146 15.47 -10.19 -12.76
CA VAL A 146 16.86 -10.39 -13.22
C VAL A 146 17.18 -11.87 -13.50
N ALA A 147 16.31 -12.80 -13.11
CA ALA A 147 16.39 -14.20 -13.54
C ALA A 147 15.86 -14.37 -14.97
N GLY A 148 16.68 -13.99 -15.95
CA GLY A 148 16.63 -14.64 -17.25
C GLY A 148 16.82 -16.14 -17.07
N MET A 149 16.03 -16.93 -17.82
CA MET A 149 16.07 -18.39 -17.92
C MET A 149 15.36 -19.17 -16.79
N THR A 150 14.03 -19.17 -16.78
CA THR A 150 13.35 -20.48 -16.77
C THR A 150 13.34 -20.99 -18.20
N THR A 151 14.37 -21.77 -18.49
CA THR A 151 14.48 -22.72 -19.57
C THR A 151 13.12 -23.33 -19.89
N GLU A 152 12.82 -23.38 -21.18
CA GLU A 152 11.65 -24.06 -21.74
C GLU A 152 11.34 -25.36 -20.99
N LEU A 153 10.08 -25.51 -20.60
CA LEU A 153 9.52 -26.82 -20.26
C LEU A 153 9.80 -27.76 -21.46
N PRO A 154 10.63 -28.81 -21.32
CA PRO A 154 10.79 -29.76 -22.39
C PRO A 154 9.47 -30.52 -22.49
N VAL A 155 8.80 -30.38 -23.63
CA VAL A 155 7.72 -31.28 -24.04
C VAL A 155 8.32 -32.67 -24.14
N LEU A 156 8.10 -33.50 -23.11
CA LEU A 156 8.50 -34.91 -23.12
C LEU A 156 7.64 -35.66 -24.13
N GLY A 157 8.16 -35.80 -25.35
CA GLY A 157 7.68 -36.77 -26.33
C GLY A 157 7.88 -38.19 -25.79
N ALA A 158 6.79 -38.92 -25.67
CA ALA A 158 6.79 -40.34 -25.37
C ALA A 158 7.37 -41.14 -26.55
N SER A 159 8.43 -41.93 -26.31
CA SER A 159 8.69 -43.17 -27.04
C SER A 159 9.93 -43.92 -26.52
N GLY A 160 9.78 -45.24 -26.36
CA GLY A 160 10.87 -46.20 -26.58
C GLY A 160 11.58 -46.74 -25.34
N ARG A 161 11.45 -48.05 -25.14
CA ARG A 161 11.92 -48.84 -23.98
C ARG A 161 13.23 -49.59 -24.30
N ALA A 162 14.21 -49.47 -23.38
CA ALA A 162 15.22 -50.47 -22.93
C ALA A 162 16.40 -50.88 -23.86
N PRO A 163 17.45 -51.60 -23.34
CA PRO A 163 18.23 -51.40 -22.08
C PRO A 163 19.78 -51.60 -22.23
N ALA A 164 20.50 -51.34 -21.11
CA ALA A 164 21.60 -52.17 -20.53
C ALA A 164 23.05 -51.63 -20.44
N ARG A 165 23.64 -51.93 -19.26
CA ARG A 165 25.06 -51.91 -18.79
C ARG A 165 25.67 -50.53 -18.48
N GLY A 166 26.22 -50.25 -17.30
CA GLY A 166 26.52 -51.03 -16.10
C GLY A 166 27.63 -50.34 -15.28
N ARG A 167 27.66 -50.61 -13.95
CA ARG A 167 28.62 -50.20 -12.89
C ARG A 167 28.36 -48.84 -12.23
N ARG A 168 27.61 -48.81 -11.11
CA ARG A 168 28.01 -49.06 -9.70
C ARG A 168 29.04 -48.05 -9.18
N ARG A 169 28.59 -47.12 -8.31
CA ARG A 169 28.94 -47.05 -6.87
C ARG A 169 27.81 -46.34 -6.09
N ALA A 170 27.17 -47.10 -5.21
CA ALA A 170 26.42 -46.65 -4.03
C ALA A 170 27.43 -46.06 -3.00
N ALA A 171 27.12 -45.37 -1.91
CA ALA A 171 25.95 -45.04 -1.10
C ALA A 171 26.30 -43.68 -0.41
N VAL A 172 25.44 -42.90 0.25
CA VAL A 172 24.64 -43.20 1.44
C VAL A 172 23.51 -42.18 1.54
N ALA A 173 22.29 -42.70 1.68
CA ALA A 173 21.13 -41.99 2.16
C ALA A 173 21.08 -42.09 3.70
N GLY A 174 20.49 -41.08 4.36
CA GLY A 174 19.94 -41.26 5.70
C GLY A 174 20.03 -40.03 6.59
N LEU A 175 18.99 -39.19 6.57
CA LEU A 175 18.18 -38.78 7.74
C LEU A 175 17.36 -37.53 7.41
N ALA A 176 16.25 -37.76 6.72
CA ALA A 176 15.03 -37.01 6.98
C ALA A 176 14.26 -37.77 8.09
N ALA A 177 13.59 -37.00 8.96
CA ALA A 177 12.61 -37.43 9.96
C ALA A 177 13.10 -37.79 11.39
N VAL A 178 13.52 -36.79 12.21
CA VAL A 178 13.27 -36.76 13.69
C VAL A 178 13.28 -35.32 14.30
N VAL A 179 12.63 -34.29 13.71
CA VAL A 179 12.46 -33.00 14.45
C VAL A 179 11.00 -32.52 14.54
N LEU A 180 10.05 -33.33 14.06
CA LEU A 180 8.61 -33.04 14.19
C LEU A 180 7.95 -33.55 15.49
N VAL A 181 8.70 -33.91 16.54
CA VAL A 181 8.12 -34.45 17.80
C VAL A 181 8.70 -33.83 19.10
N ALA A 182 9.55 -32.80 19.05
CA ALA A 182 10.21 -32.25 20.26
C ALA A 182 9.84 -30.79 20.61
N GLY A 183 8.61 -30.36 20.30
CA GLY A 183 8.11 -29.02 20.66
C GLY A 183 6.70 -29.01 21.26
N LEU A 184 6.19 -30.18 21.67
CA LEU A 184 4.84 -30.35 22.22
C LEU A 184 4.84 -30.88 23.67
N VAL A 185 6.00 -30.86 24.36
CA VAL A 185 6.16 -31.42 25.72
C VAL A 185 6.81 -30.42 26.69
N ALA A 186 6.51 -29.12 26.56
CA ALA A 186 6.93 -28.10 27.51
C ALA A 186 5.76 -27.34 28.17
N TRP A 187 4.55 -27.92 28.11
CA TRP A 187 3.36 -27.45 28.84
C TRP A 187 2.91 -28.39 29.96
N LEU A 188 3.78 -29.31 30.39
CA LEU A 188 3.56 -30.15 31.55
C LEU A 188 4.81 -30.16 32.42
N THR A 189 4.88 -29.22 33.38
CA THR A 189 5.35 -29.43 34.76
C THR A 189 5.76 -28.09 35.38
N LEU A 190 4.87 -27.51 36.18
CA LEU A 190 5.12 -27.14 37.59
C LEU A 190 3.80 -26.60 38.20
N PRO A 191 3.60 -26.82 39.51
CA PRO A 191 2.31 -27.14 40.12
C PRO A 191 1.70 -25.92 40.81
N GLY A 192 0.38 -25.98 41.00
CA GLY A 192 -0.37 -24.98 41.72
C GLY A 192 -0.26 -25.10 43.25
N GLU A 193 -0.58 -24.00 43.91
CA GLU A 193 -1.13 -23.99 45.25
C GLU A 193 -2.31 -23.01 45.25
N GLN A 194 -3.50 -23.59 45.31
CA GLN A 194 -4.71 -22.91 45.77
C GLN A 194 -4.73 -22.98 47.28
N GLU A 195 -5.14 -21.92 47.96
CA GLU A 195 -6.06 -22.09 49.09
C GLU A 195 -7.21 -21.09 49.02
N HIS A 196 -8.39 -21.67 49.20
CA HIS A 196 -9.70 -21.05 49.28
C HIS A 196 -9.94 -20.44 50.66
N SER A 197 -10.72 -19.37 50.72
CA SER A 197 -11.67 -19.12 51.81
C SER A 197 -12.88 -18.38 51.22
N ALA A 198 -13.94 -19.12 50.88
CA ALA A 198 -15.07 -19.49 51.75
C ALA A 198 -16.20 -18.44 51.69
N ALA A 199 -17.17 -18.70 50.81
CA ALA A 199 -18.54 -18.19 50.96
C ALA A 199 -19.28 -19.02 52.03
N PRO A 200 -20.41 -18.54 52.58
CA PRO A 200 -21.67 -19.02 52.00
C PRO A 200 -22.86 -18.03 51.97
N THR A 201 -23.65 -18.21 50.90
CA THR A 201 -25.13 -18.31 50.88
C THR A 201 -25.98 -17.05 51.09
N SER A 202 -26.73 -16.66 50.05
CA SER A 202 -28.20 -16.90 49.94
C SER A 202 -28.77 -16.26 48.66
N THR A 203 -29.29 -17.07 47.75
CA THR A 203 -30.24 -16.67 46.69
C THR A 203 -31.61 -16.39 47.34
N PRO A 204 -32.41 -15.44 46.83
CA PRO A 204 -33.46 -15.83 45.89
C PRO A 204 -33.77 -14.79 44.79
N THR A 205 -34.02 -15.26 43.57
CA THR A 205 -34.87 -14.64 42.52
C THR A 205 -36.35 -14.81 42.95
N PRO A 206 -37.37 -14.06 42.47
CA PRO A 206 -37.42 -13.20 41.27
C PRO A 206 -38.16 -11.84 41.47
N THR A 207 -38.31 -11.07 40.39
CA THR A 207 -39.57 -10.39 39.94
C THR A 207 -39.30 -9.02 39.30
N SER A 208 -39.72 -8.89 38.03
CA SER A 208 -39.87 -7.62 37.31
C SER A 208 -41.00 -6.77 37.87
N PRO A 209 -40.91 -5.44 37.72
CA PRO A 209 -42.10 -4.65 37.45
C PRO A 209 -42.03 -3.99 36.06
N SER A 210 -43.00 -4.38 35.24
CA SER A 210 -43.60 -3.56 34.18
C SER A 210 -44.78 -2.81 34.79
N MET A 211 -45.03 -1.57 34.35
CA MET A 211 -46.34 -0.91 34.14
C MET A 211 -46.06 0.57 33.76
N ALA A 212 -46.35 0.96 32.52
CA ALA A 212 -47.62 1.56 32.05
C ALA A 212 -47.65 3.08 32.29
N GLY A 213 -48.19 3.96 31.44
CA GLY A 213 -48.86 3.96 30.14
C GLY A 213 -48.81 5.45 29.67
N ALA A 214 -49.40 5.93 28.59
CA ALA A 214 -50.47 5.44 27.75
C ALA A 214 -50.48 6.27 26.45
N ALA A 215 -50.81 5.63 25.32
CA ALA A 215 -51.53 6.26 24.21
C ALA A 215 -53.02 6.38 24.60
N PRO A 216 -53.88 7.20 23.94
CA PRO A 216 -54.48 6.80 22.65
C PRO A 216 -54.76 8.05 21.77
N THR A 217 -55.37 8.09 20.58
CA THR A 217 -56.42 7.31 19.91
C THR A 217 -56.52 7.86 18.47
N GLY A 218 -56.92 7.06 17.47
CA GLY A 218 -57.43 7.62 16.21
C GLY A 218 -57.27 6.78 14.93
N GLN A 219 -57.93 5.61 14.86
CA GLN A 219 -58.37 4.95 13.62
C GLN A 219 -59.84 5.40 13.31
N PRO A 220 -60.56 4.90 12.29
CA PRO A 220 -60.26 4.64 10.85
C PRO A 220 -61.43 5.13 9.92
N LYS A 221 -61.26 5.16 8.58
CA LYS A 221 -62.39 4.92 7.63
C LYS A 221 -61.93 4.73 6.17
N VAL A 222 -61.98 3.52 5.59
CA VAL A 222 -63.05 2.87 4.75
C VAL A 222 -62.81 2.99 3.23
N THR A 223 -62.55 1.82 2.63
CA THR A 223 -63.17 1.18 1.45
C THR A 223 -63.48 2.00 0.18
N SER A 224 -62.92 1.60 -0.96
CA SER A 224 -63.66 0.83 -2.01
C SER A 224 -62.82 0.61 -3.27
N SER A 225 -62.94 -0.60 -3.81
CA SER A 225 -62.63 -0.96 -5.20
C SER A 225 -63.85 -0.62 -6.06
N PRO A 226 -63.70 -0.28 -7.36
CA PRO A 226 -64.09 -1.28 -8.36
C PRO A 226 -63.30 -1.25 -9.70
N ARG A 227 -63.15 -2.44 -10.27
CA ARG A 227 -63.00 -2.83 -11.70
C ARG A 227 -64.40 -2.77 -12.39
N PRO A 228 -64.67 -2.92 -13.73
CA PRO A 228 -63.85 -3.15 -14.95
C PRO A 228 -64.19 -2.19 -16.14
N SER A 229 -63.51 -2.34 -17.30
CA SER A 229 -64.18 -2.69 -18.58
C SER A 229 -63.21 -3.11 -19.68
N ARG A 230 -63.57 -4.21 -20.37
CA ARG A 230 -62.99 -4.79 -21.59
C ARG A 230 -63.52 -4.05 -22.82
N SER A 231 -62.80 -4.08 -23.95
CA SER A 231 -63.21 -4.68 -25.24
C SER A 231 -62.26 -4.21 -26.38
N VAL A 232 -61.48 -5.10 -27.01
CA VAL A 232 -61.75 -5.93 -28.22
C VAL A 232 -61.37 -5.20 -29.54
N THR A 233 -60.24 -5.65 -30.13
CA THR A 233 -59.87 -6.04 -31.53
C THR A 233 -60.83 -5.78 -32.72
N PRO A 234 -60.48 -6.09 -34.01
CA PRO A 234 -59.20 -6.27 -34.72
C PRO A 234 -59.17 -5.55 -36.12
N THR A 235 -58.07 -5.64 -36.90
CA THR A 235 -58.17 -5.91 -38.36
C THR A 235 -56.89 -6.58 -38.86
N THR A 236 -57.10 -7.73 -39.48
CA THR A 236 -56.16 -8.64 -40.12
C THR A 236 -56.07 -8.29 -41.62
N ALA A 237 -54.88 -8.35 -42.25
CA ALA A 237 -54.68 -9.05 -43.54
C ALA A 237 -53.21 -9.06 -44.01
N ARG A 238 -52.71 -10.29 -44.08
CA ARG A 238 -51.54 -10.86 -44.83
C ARG A 238 -51.81 -10.71 -46.37
N PRO A 239 -50.86 -10.90 -47.34
CA PRO A 239 -49.78 -11.90 -47.27
C PRO A 239 -48.41 -11.69 -47.97
N SER A 240 -47.46 -12.48 -47.44
CA SER A 240 -46.30 -13.19 -48.03
C SER A 240 -45.61 -12.70 -49.30
N ARG A 241 -44.27 -12.59 -49.23
CA ARG A 241 -43.30 -13.37 -50.04
C ARG A 241 -41.84 -13.06 -49.61
N THR A 242 -41.15 -14.06 -49.08
CA THR A 242 -39.68 -14.26 -49.14
C THR A 242 -39.45 -15.20 -50.35
N PRO A 243 -38.34 -15.22 -51.12
CA PRO A 243 -36.95 -15.14 -50.63
C PRO A 243 -35.92 -14.44 -51.55
N ALA A 244 -34.76 -14.05 -51.00
CA ALA A 244 -33.47 -14.09 -51.70
C ALA A 244 -32.32 -13.78 -50.73
N ALA A 245 -31.28 -14.60 -50.79
CA ALA A 245 -30.06 -14.52 -50.00
C ALA A 245 -28.94 -13.78 -50.75
N THR A 246 -28.08 -13.08 -49.97
CA THR A 246 -26.63 -12.84 -50.20
C THR A 246 -26.27 -11.80 -51.31
N PRO A 247 -25.37 -10.80 -51.07
CA PRO A 247 -24.04 -11.02 -50.50
C PRO A 247 -23.58 -10.12 -49.34
N SER A 248 -22.65 -10.72 -48.58
CA SER A 248 -21.82 -10.13 -47.54
C SER A 248 -21.23 -8.77 -47.94
N ARG A 249 -21.51 -7.75 -47.13
CA ARG A 249 -20.73 -6.52 -47.14
C ARG A 249 -19.39 -6.80 -46.48
N THR A 250 -18.32 -6.70 -47.26
CA THR A 250 -16.96 -6.49 -46.80
C THR A 250 -16.94 -5.34 -45.79
N PRO A 251 -16.33 -5.49 -44.59
CA PRO A 251 -16.15 -4.36 -43.68
C PRO A 251 -15.24 -3.35 -44.38
N THR A 252 -15.81 -2.23 -44.80
CA THR A 252 -15.04 -1.04 -45.15
C THR A 252 -14.36 -0.58 -43.87
N ALA A 253 -13.03 -0.50 -43.89
CA ALA A 253 -12.23 0.06 -42.81
C ALA A 253 -12.83 1.42 -42.42
N ALA A 254 -13.23 1.55 -41.15
CA ALA A 254 -13.82 2.76 -40.64
C ALA A 254 -12.84 3.92 -40.81
N VAL A 255 -13.28 4.97 -41.51
CA VAL A 255 -12.61 6.27 -41.48
C VAL A 255 -12.54 6.70 -40.01
N PRO A 256 -11.37 7.10 -39.48
CA PRO A 256 -11.26 7.53 -38.10
C PRO A 256 -12.20 8.73 -37.87
N PRO A 257 -13.00 8.73 -36.79
CA PRO A 257 -13.91 9.84 -36.51
C PRO A 257 -13.12 11.15 -36.34
N PRO A 258 -13.73 12.30 -36.69
CA PRO A 258 -13.07 13.60 -36.52
C PRO A 258 -12.69 13.82 -35.04
N PRO A 259 -11.53 14.43 -34.76
CA PRO A 259 -11.09 14.66 -33.39
C PRO A 259 -12.10 15.54 -32.66
N SER A 260 -12.58 15.05 -31.52
CA SER A 260 -13.52 15.76 -30.65
C SER A 260 -12.77 16.91 -29.94
N PRO A 261 -13.34 18.13 -29.82
CA PRO A 261 -12.69 19.24 -29.14
C PRO A 261 -12.82 19.11 -27.62
N LEU A 262 -12.56 17.92 -27.09
CA LEU A 262 -12.54 17.67 -25.65
C LEU A 262 -11.34 18.40 -25.04
N VAL A 263 -11.55 18.95 -23.86
CA VAL A 263 -10.50 19.57 -23.06
C VAL A 263 -10.36 18.71 -21.82
N ALA A 264 -9.12 18.37 -21.45
CA ALA A 264 -8.86 17.63 -20.23
C ALA A 264 -7.96 18.44 -19.29
N ARG A 265 -8.23 18.33 -17.99
CA ARG A 265 -7.35 18.83 -16.93
C ARG A 265 -6.88 17.65 -16.11
N TYR A 266 -5.59 17.60 -15.85
CA TYR A 266 -4.97 16.64 -14.95
C TYR A 266 -4.63 17.34 -13.63
N ASP A 267 -4.84 16.62 -12.53
CA ASP A 267 -4.40 17.04 -11.20
C ASP A 267 -3.83 15.83 -10.43
N THR A 268 -2.82 16.08 -9.61
CA THR A 268 -2.28 15.09 -8.68
C THR A 268 -2.85 15.37 -7.30
N GLY A 269 -3.77 14.51 -6.85
CA GLY A 269 -4.45 14.69 -5.56
C GLY A 269 -3.54 14.43 -4.36
N SER A 270 -3.43 13.16 -3.94
CA SER A 270 -2.59 12.78 -2.80
C SER A 270 -1.40 11.94 -3.25
N SER A 271 -0.18 12.40 -2.91
CA SER A 271 1.04 11.61 -3.07
C SER A 271 1.18 10.64 -1.89
N ARG A 272 1.44 9.36 -2.19
CA ARG A 272 1.66 8.27 -1.23
C ARG A 272 3.08 7.73 -1.39
N LEU A 273 3.52 6.89 -0.44
CA LEU A 273 4.88 6.36 -0.37
C LEU A 273 5.37 5.64 -1.65
N PHE A 274 4.45 5.05 -2.41
CA PHE A 274 4.69 4.26 -3.62
C PHE A 274 3.75 4.61 -4.75
N GLY A 275 3.36 5.88 -4.85
CA GLY A 275 2.31 6.22 -5.79
C GLY A 275 1.67 7.56 -5.55
N TYR A 276 0.64 7.83 -6.33
CA TYR A 276 -0.21 8.99 -6.15
C TYR A 276 -1.59 8.69 -6.71
N THR A 277 -2.59 9.44 -6.27
CA THR A 277 -3.90 9.44 -6.92
C THR A 277 -3.90 10.50 -8.01
N GLY A 278 -4.07 10.07 -9.25
CA GLY A 278 -4.29 10.95 -10.39
C GLY A 278 -5.77 11.21 -10.59
N GLU A 279 -6.10 12.44 -10.96
CA GLU A 279 -7.45 12.81 -11.37
C GLU A 279 -7.39 13.47 -12.76
N VAL A 280 -8.27 13.03 -13.66
CA VAL A 280 -8.47 13.67 -14.96
C VAL A 280 -9.93 14.08 -15.09
N VAL A 281 -10.17 15.37 -15.33
CA VAL A 281 -11.49 15.90 -15.66
C VAL A 281 -11.55 16.16 -17.15
N VAL A 282 -12.44 15.45 -17.84
CA VAL A 282 -12.71 15.59 -19.28
C VAL A 282 -13.95 16.46 -19.47
N ASP A 283 -13.75 17.64 -20.02
CA ASP A 283 -14.81 18.61 -20.34
C ASP A 283 -15.18 18.54 -21.83
N ASN A 284 -16.48 18.56 -22.11
CA ASN A 284 -17.01 18.71 -23.45
C ASN A 284 -17.66 20.10 -23.62
N PRO A 285 -16.92 21.11 -24.11
CA PRO A 285 -17.49 22.43 -24.39
C PRO A 285 -18.41 22.44 -25.62
N GLY A 286 -18.49 21.34 -26.36
CA GLY A 286 -19.25 21.23 -27.59
C GLY A 286 -20.77 21.12 -27.37
N PRO A 287 -21.57 21.40 -28.41
CA PRO A 287 -23.03 21.37 -28.35
C PRO A 287 -23.65 19.97 -28.45
N ALA A 288 -22.84 18.91 -28.68
CA ALA A 288 -23.28 17.54 -28.84
C ALA A 288 -22.51 16.59 -27.91
N PRO A 289 -23.12 15.49 -27.42
CA PRO A 289 -22.42 14.50 -26.61
C PRO A 289 -21.29 13.81 -27.41
N VAL A 290 -20.20 13.47 -26.73
CA VAL A 290 -19.07 12.73 -27.31
C VAL A 290 -19.04 11.31 -26.74
N GLU A 291 -19.43 10.34 -27.57
CA GLU A 291 -19.55 8.92 -27.21
C GLU A 291 -18.21 8.18 -27.14
N GLN A 292 -17.24 8.57 -27.98
CA GLN A 292 -15.97 7.84 -28.16
C GLN A 292 -14.79 8.74 -27.80
N TRP A 293 -14.61 8.95 -26.50
CA TRP A 293 -13.47 9.70 -25.99
C TRP A 293 -12.39 8.77 -25.49
N VAL A 294 -11.16 9.24 -25.60
CA VAL A 294 -9.96 8.52 -25.18
C VAL A 294 -9.02 9.49 -24.49
N VAL A 295 -8.66 9.17 -23.25
CA VAL A 295 -7.57 9.84 -22.53
C VAL A 295 -6.39 8.88 -22.47
N VAL A 296 -5.20 9.36 -22.83
CA VAL A 296 -3.95 8.62 -22.70
C VAL A 296 -3.06 9.31 -21.69
N VAL A 297 -2.78 8.64 -20.57
CA VAL A 297 -1.80 9.07 -19.56
C VAL A 297 -0.54 8.24 -19.72
N THR A 298 0.61 8.88 -19.88
CA THR A 298 1.91 8.22 -19.98
C THR A 298 2.58 8.25 -18.62
N LEU A 299 2.78 7.09 -18.01
CA LEU A 299 3.51 6.95 -16.77
C LEU A 299 4.99 6.69 -17.04
N ALA A 300 5.79 6.88 -16.01
CA ALA A 300 7.19 6.57 -16.10
C ALA A 300 7.44 5.03 -16.07
N VAL A 301 8.61 4.58 -16.52
CA VAL A 301 8.87 3.13 -16.68
C VAL A 301 8.74 2.41 -15.33
N GLY A 302 8.00 1.31 -15.33
CA GLY A 302 7.82 0.45 -14.14
C GLY A 302 6.69 0.89 -13.20
N SER A 303 5.91 1.92 -13.55
CA SER A 303 4.67 2.25 -12.85
C SER A 303 3.51 1.35 -13.31
N SER A 304 2.57 1.07 -12.43
CA SER A 304 1.30 0.40 -12.73
C SER A 304 0.13 1.22 -12.21
N VAL A 305 -1.04 1.11 -12.83
CA VAL A 305 -2.28 1.65 -12.25
C VAL A 305 -3.10 0.55 -11.63
N ASP A 306 -3.63 0.86 -10.45
CA ASP A 306 -4.63 0.09 -9.75
C ASP A 306 -5.84 1.00 -9.46
N ASP A 307 -7.00 0.39 -9.23
CA ASP A 307 -8.22 1.06 -8.76
C ASP A 307 -8.62 2.31 -9.57
N VAL A 308 -9.30 2.09 -10.70
CA VAL A 308 -9.78 3.16 -11.59
C VAL A 308 -11.28 3.34 -11.42
N GLU A 309 -11.67 4.58 -11.18
CA GLU A 309 -13.06 5.01 -11.07
C GLU A 309 -13.43 5.96 -12.23
N GLY A 310 -14.67 5.84 -12.71
CA GLY A 310 -15.23 6.76 -13.72
C GLY A 310 -14.89 6.44 -15.17
N ALA A 311 -14.07 5.42 -15.44
CA ALA A 311 -13.71 4.99 -16.79
C ALA A 311 -13.35 3.49 -16.87
N ASP A 312 -13.54 2.91 -18.05
CA ASP A 312 -12.86 1.70 -18.48
C ASP A 312 -11.39 2.03 -18.79
N TRP A 313 -10.48 1.09 -18.52
CA TRP A 313 -9.05 1.33 -18.72
C TRP A 313 -8.28 0.12 -19.20
N ARG A 314 -7.14 0.39 -19.84
CA ARG A 314 -6.10 -0.59 -20.18
C ARG A 314 -4.73 0.05 -20.06
N GLN A 315 -3.73 -0.73 -19.68
CA GLN A 315 -2.35 -0.29 -19.62
C GLN A 315 -1.48 -1.12 -20.57
N ASP A 316 -0.79 -0.44 -21.48
CA ASP A 316 0.16 -0.99 -22.44
C ASP A 316 1.54 -0.40 -22.16
N GLY A 317 2.32 -1.11 -21.33
CA GLY A 317 3.62 -0.63 -20.85
C GLY A 317 3.48 0.66 -20.03
N GLN A 318 3.97 1.77 -20.58
CA GLN A 318 3.91 3.09 -19.94
C GLN A 318 2.60 3.84 -20.23
N ALA A 319 1.88 3.48 -21.28
CA ALA A 319 0.70 4.20 -21.72
C ALA A 319 -0.57 3.60 -21.11
N ILE A 320 -1.38 4.43 -20.48
CA ILE A 320 -2.67 4.06 -19.91
C ILE A 320 -3.74 4.73 -20.73
N THR A 321 -4.65 3.92 -21.26
CA THR A 321 -5.78 4.40 -22.05
C THR A 321 -7.05 4.29 -21.23
N PHE A 322 -7.72 5.42 -21.02
CA PHE A 322 -9.04 5.50 -20.42
C PHE A 322 -10.10 5.79 -21.48
N SER A 323 -11.26 5.15 -21.33
CA SER A 323 -12.45 5.34 -22.17
C SER A 323 -13.70 5.09 -21.34
N GLY A 324 -14.88 5.48 -21.78
CA GLY A 324 -16.09 5.16 -21.03
C GLY A 324 -17.35 5.75 -21.62
N LEU A 325 -18.34 5.97 -20.75
CA LEU A 325 -19.63 6.55 -21.12
C LEU A 325 -19.47 7.92 -21.76
N ALA A 326 -20.41 8.28 -22.63
CA ALA A 326 -20.42 9.58 -23.30
C ALA A 326 -20.25 10.76 -22.34
N VAL A 327 -19.49 11.76 -22.78
CA VAL A 327 -19.41 13.07 -22.14
C VAL A 327 -20.54 13.94 -22.71
N PRO A 328 -21.55 14.32 -21.90
CA PRO A 328 -22.68 15.12 -22.39
C PRO A 328 -22.23 16.47 -22.98
N ALA A 329 -23.05 17.06 -23.84
CA ALA A 329 -22.83 18.43 -24.33
C ALA A 329 -22.80 19.41 -23.15
N GLY A 330 -21.75 20.24 -23.08
CA GLY A 330 -21.53 21.17 -21.95
C GLY A 330 -21.28 20.48 -20.60
N GLY A 331 -21.07 19.16 -20.59
CA GLY A 331 -20.86 18.37 -19.38
C GLY A 331 -19.40 17.96 -19.19
N SER A 332 -19.14 17.30 -18.06
CA SER A 332 -17.82 16.77 -17.72
C SER A 332 -17.89 15.33 -17.20
N ARG A 333 -16.76 14.65 -17.25
CA ARG A 333 -16.52 13.34 -16.62
C ARG A 333 -15.22 13.38 -15.84
N THR A 334 -15.24 12.81 -14.65
CA THR A 334 -14.05 12.69 -13.80
C THR A 334 -13.57 11.26 -13.80
N ILE A 335 -12.27 11.08 -14.00
CA ILE A 335 -11.56 9.81 -13.93
C ILE A 335 -10.60 9.92 -12.75
N ARG A 336 -10.65 8.95 -11.84
CA ARG A 336 -9.74 8.90 -10.70
C ARG A 336 -9.04 7.55 -10.71
N PHE A 337 -7.73 7.55 -10.48
CA PHE A 337 -6.93 6.33 -10.54
C PHE A 337 -5.74 6.38 -9.60
N ASP A 338 -5.39 5.24 -9.02
CA ASP A 338 -4.22 5.12 -8.16
C ASP A 338 -3.03 4.59 -8.96
N VAL A 339 -1.97 5.39 -9.04
CA VAL A 339 -0.70 4.98 -9.63
C VAL A 339 0.16 4.35 -8.56
N ARG A 340 0.69 3.16 -8.82
CA ARG A 340 1.79 2.57 -8.06
C ARG A 340 3.10 2.77 -8.82
N ASP A 341 4.09 3.34 -8.16
CA ASP A 341 5.44 3.50 -8.69
C ASP A 341 6.46 2.95 -7.68
N SER A 342 7.43 2.20 -8.21
CA SER A 342 8.55 1.67 -7.42
C SER A 342 9.59 2.74 -7.08
N ARG A 343 9.53 3.92 -7.71
CA ARG A 343 10.43 5.04 -7.47
C ARG A 343 9.82 6.06 -6.50
N PRO A 344 10.54 6.46 -5.46
CA PRO A 344 10.07 7.43 -4.46
C PRO A 344 9.76 8.83 -5.00
N LYS A 345 10.29 9.19 -6.18
CA LYS A 345 10.24 10.56 -6.73
C LYS A 345 9.22 10.78 -7.84
N ALA A 346 8.55 9.73 -8.31
CA ALA A 346 7.52 9.88 -9.34
C ALA A 346 6.25 10.45 -8.69
N ARG A 347 6.03 11.75 -8.85
CA ARG A 347 4.86 12.46 -8.29
C ARG A 347 3.83 12.85 -9.35
N GLU A 348 4.17 12.74 -10.63
CA GLU A 348 3.32 13.12 -11.75
C GLU A 348 3.57 12.19 -12.96
N PRO A 349 2.61 12.08 -13.89
CA PRO A 349 2.80 11.36 -15.14
C PRO A 349 3.81 12.08 -16.04
N GLN A 350 4.38 11.37 -17.02
CA GLN A 350 5.26 11.96 -18.03
C GLN A 350 4.47 12.71 -19.12
N GLY A 351 3.17 12.47 -19.22
CA GLY A 351 2.28 13.19 -20.12
C GLY A 351 0.83 12.73 -20.00
N CYS A 352 -0.08 13.55 -20.50
CA CYS A 352 -1.51 13.26 -20.57
C CYS A 352 -2.06 13.89 -21.84
N THR A 353 -2.90 13.16 -22.56
CA THR A 353 -3.61 13.67 -23.74
C THR A 353 -5.06 13.20 -23.77
N VAL A 354 -5.95 14.01 -24.34
CA VAL A 354 -7.34 13.65 -24.66
C VAL A 354 -7.57 13.84 -26.16
N GLY A 355 -7.94 12.76 -26.87
CA GLY A 355 -8.10 12.81 -28.33
C GLY A 355 -6.86 13.33 -29.08
N GLY A 356 -5.66 13.18 -28.50
CA GLY A 356 -4.39 13.69 -29.03
C GLY A 356 -3.98 15.10 -28.57
N ASN A 357 -4.84 15.85 -27.87
CA ASN A 357 -4.51 17.16 -27.33
C ASN A 357 -3.95 17.04 -25.90
N PRO A 358 -2.92 17.81 -25.50
CA PRO A 358 -2.36 17.73 -24.15
C PRO A 358 -3.39 18.17 -23.09
N CYS A 359 -3.39 17.47 -21.95
CA CYS A 359 -4.15 17.89 -20.78
C CYS A 359 -3.50 19.15 -20.15
N ALA A 360 -4.30 20.05 -19.59
CA ALA A 360 -3.79 21.16 -18.79
C ALA A 360 -3.43 20.69 -17.37
N GLY A 361 -2.49 21.36 -16.70
CA GLY A 361 -2.13 21.10 -15.29
C GLY A 361 -1.02 20.07 -15.08
N LEU A 362 -0.36 19.65 -16.15
CA LEU A 362 0.79 18.74 -16.13
C LEU A 362 2.12 19.50 -16.16
#